data_AF-A0A7C3Q7K1-F1
#
_entry.id   AF-A0A7C3Q7K1-F1
#
_cell.length_a   1.000
_cell.length_b   1.000
_cell.length_c   1.000
_cell.angle_alpha   90.00
_cell.angle_beta   90.00
_cell.angle_gamma   90.00
#
_symmetry.space_group_name_H-M   'P 1'
#
loop_
_entity.id
_entity.type
_entity.pdbx_description
1 polymer ?
#
loop_
_entity_poly.entity_id
_entity_poly.type
_entity_poly.pdbx_seq_one_letter_code
_entity_poly.pdbx_strand_id
1 'polypeptide(L)'
;MLPELERGVADEAGLARLRIALSPGPWCWPSEEMIPAIQLASAATGLQVPPEPQIGVVPGVTVEENCALLWLIDAREGQNNGDADLGDTCRQSWHAAALALPRAVPLLWTSVSAAHAHAPILRLLGSHFTGRGIAPTCRLVRGPSFGIAFLLVLASKVFRVPLPGDLVASGAITEDGRIEPIDGLELKLEAIIACLPRVRRLLVAADQQDAARAWASGRLDVIGIASASQALEVVFGNQLSDLLLKEGTDADRREELSAWFFRFCLQGRGELVDWSPIAAAAKRALEKWPDLTEDQRFQLAFAQGVAERHEWNGGTLPVPPLTWLLARPAALRTQLVAHLVQHLADVGNPAWNQLEALVAAARSPSIMDAHPMQLRLEGALARLWAVTGHPREALERQEQLARVYFDSMLYADVSFPLAEWYRLSGVAGDGAAFERAERMRAAVETVGGFGLHGSVYVELARCKALALLHPDRSASARATLSELAQDFRAPEHVRWSAARWALRIEANSCGEAAPSPLWAALEKAANTGDHQRRHAAAVNLALAHLDAAVAGRADSTAAVLRLKELEPGLTTHLLNAVGSESAAGFVATNYPY
;
A
#
# COMPACT_ATOMS: atom_id res chain seq x y z
N MET A 1 -5.94 -9.20 37.92
CA MET A 1 -7.19 -9.47 37.18
C MET A 1 -7.57 -10.96 37.18
N LEU A 2 -7.04 -11.84 36.32
CA LEU A 2 -7.33 -13.29 36.38
C LEU A 2 -6.93 -13.93 37.74
N PRO A 3 -5.77 -13.61 38.32
CA PRO A 3 -5.42 -14.07 39.68
C PRO A 3 -6.30 -13.47 40.78
N GLU A 4 -6.95 -12.31 40.56
CA GLU A 4 -7.90 -11.74 41.54
C GLU A 4 -9.29 -12.38 41.39
N LEU A 5 -9.67 -12.72 40.15
CA LEU A 5 -10.87 -13.51 39.83
C LEU A 5 -10.75 -14.95 40.38
N GLU A 6 -9.58 -15.57 40.30
CA GLU A 6 -9.29 -16.91 40.81
C GLU A 6 -9.14 -16.95 42.34
N ARG A 7 -8.61 -15.87 42.96
CA ARG A 7 -8.45 -15.78 44.43
C ARG A 7 -9.73 -15.41 45.17
N GLY A 8 -10.84 -15.13 44.47
CA GLY A 8 -12.13 -14.82 45.08
C GLY A 8 -12.09 -13.55 45.96
N VAL A 9 -11.36 -12.52 45.55
CA VAL A 9 -11.26 -11.28 46.35
C VAL A 9 -12.60 -10.54 46.33
N ALA A 10 -13.27 -10.54 47.48
CA ALA A 10 -14.63 -10.04 47.69
C ALA A 10 -14.68 -8.70 48.45
N ASP A 11 -13.61 -7.90 48.45
CA ASP A 11 -13.67 -6.55 48.99
C ASP A 11 -14.25 -5.56 47.95
N GLU A 12 -14.85 -4.48 48.43
CA GLU A 12 -15.55 -3.50 47.59
C GLU A 12 -14.60 -2.84 46.57
N ALA A 13 -13.34 -2.65 46.95
CA ALA A 13 -12.29 -2.12 46.08
C ALA A 13 -11.95 -3.08 44.92
N GLY A 14 -11.85 -4.38 45.17
CA GLY A 14 -11.63 -5.40 44.15
C GLY A 14 -12.79 -5.52 43.17
N LEU A 15 -14.03 -5.51 43.67
CA LEU A 15 -15.23 -5.50 42.82
C LEU A 15 -15.32 -4.23 41.96
N ALA A 16 -14.95 -3.07 42.50
CA ALA A 16 -14.90 -1.82 41.74
C ALA A 16 -13.84 -1.88 40.61
N ARG A 17 -12.64 -2.43 40.88
CA ARG A 17 -11.61 -2.64 39.85
C ARG A 17 -12.07 -3.60 38.76
N LEU A 18 -12.70 -4.72 39.14
CA LEU A 18 -13.26 -5.67 38.17
C LEU A 18 -14.33 -5.02 37.30
N ARG A 19 -15.23 -4.21 37.89
CA ARG A 19 -16.24 -3.47 37.12
C ARG A 19 -15.58 -2.54 36.10
N ILE A 20 -14.57 -1.77 36.49
CA ILE A 20 -13.85 -0.87 35.58
C ILE A 20 -13.23 -1.63 34.40
N ALA A 21 -12.63 -2.81 34.64
CA ALA A 21 -11.99 -3.59 33.59
C ALA A 21 -12.97 -4.36 32.69
N LEU A 22 -14.12 -4.79 33.22
CA LEU A 22 -15.08 -5.66 32.54
C LEU A 22 -16.22 -4.91 31.84
N SER A 23 -16.58 -3.71 32.31
CA SER A 23 -17.66 -2.90 31.72
C SER A 23 -17.37 -2.33 30.32
N PRO A 24 -16.12 -1.99 29.93
CA PRO A 24 -15.88 -1.36 28.64
C PRO A 24 -16.04 -2.26 27.42
N GLY A 25 -15.96 -3.57 27.59
CA GLY A 25 -16.07 -4.51 26.49
C GLY A 25 -15.66 -5.94 26.87
N PRO A 26 -15.65 -6.85 25.89
CA PRO A 26 -15.58 -8.28 26.15
C PRO A 26 -14.16 -8.79 26.42
N TRP A 27 -13.10 -8.02 26.14
CA TRP A 27 -11.72 -8.54 26.12
C TRP A 27 -11.23 -9.09 27.46
N CYS A 28 -11.59 -8.39 28.55
CA CYS A 28 -11.25 -8.73 29.92
C CYS A 28 -12.16 -9.82 30.52
N TRP A 29 -13.27 -10.15 29.84
CA TRP A 29 -14.23 -11.12 30.38
C TRP A 29 -13.67 -12.54 30.36
N PRO A 30 -13.94 -13.35 31.40
CA PRO A 30 -13.52 -14.74 31.43
C PRO A 30 -14.00 -15.54 30.22
N SER A 31 -13.25 -16.58 29.87
CA SER A 31 -13.68 -17.55 28.86
C SER A 31 -14.88 -18.36 29.38
N GLU A 32 -15.70 -18.89 28.46
CA GLU A 32 -16.91 -19.64 28.79
C GLU A 32 -16.64 -20.91 29.61
N GLU A 33 -15.42 -21.42 29.54
CA GLU A 33 -14.94 -22.59 30.29
C GLU A 33 -14.67 -22.27 31.78
N MET A 34 -14.55 -20.99 32.15
CA MET A 34 -14.22 -20.55 33.51
C MET A 34 -15.47 -20.16 34.32
N ILE A 35 -16.37 -21.13 34.55
CA ILE A 35 -17.69 -20.90 35.18
C ILE A 35 -17.62 -20.05 36.48
N PRO A 36 -16.71 -20.31 37.45
CA PRO A 36 -16.65 -19.49 38.66
C PRO A 36 -16.25 -18.04 38.40
N ALA A 37 -15.36 -17.80 37.44
CA ALA A 37 -14.93 -16.45 37.07
C ALA A 37 -16.04 -15.67 36.36
N ILE A 38 -16.87 -16.35 35.55
CA ILE A 38 -18.06 -15.74 34.92
C ILE A 38 -19.05 -15.28 35.98
N GLN A 39 -19.34 -16.12 36.99
CA GLN A 39 -20.25 -15.75 38.08
C GLN A 39 -19.76 -14.51 38.83
N LEU A 40 -18.46 -14.42 39.10
CA LEU A 40 -17.85 -13.25 39.74
C LEU A 40 -17.89 -12.01 38.85
N ALA A 41 -17.60 -12.16 37.55
CA ALA A 41 -17.71 -11.08 36.56
C ALA A 41 -19.15 -10.55 36.47
N SER A 42 -20.13 -11.45 36.48
CA SER A 42 -21.55 -11.10 36.50
C SER A 42 -21.96 -10.41 37.79
N ALA A 43 -21.48 -10.85 38.95
CA ALA A 43 -21.73 -10.19 40.22
C ALA A 43 -21.11 -8.78 40.28
N ALA A 44 -19.89 -8.60 39.77
CA ALA A 44 -19.19 -7.31 39.79
C ALA A 44 -19.84 -6.28 38.85
N THR A 45 -20.29 -6.70 37.67
CA THR A 45 -20.80 -5.82 36.60
C THR A 45 -22.33 -5.71 36.56
N GLY A 46 -23.04 -6.69 37.13
CA GLY A 46 -24.49 -6.85 36.95
C GLY A 46 -24.90 -7.43 35.60
N LEU A 47 -23.94 -7.82 34.74
CA LEU A 47 -24.21 -8.33 33.40
C LEU A 47 -24.17 -9.87 33.38
N GLN A 48 -25.08 -10.49 32.63
CA GLN A 48 -25.09 -11.96 32.46
C GLN A 48 -24.13 -12.44 31.37
N VAL A 49 -23.82 -11.56 30.42
CA VAL A 49 -22.94 -11.83 29.28
C VAL A 49 -21.97 -10.65 29.11
N PRO A 50 -20.81 -10.87 28.44
CA PRO A 50 -19.90 -9.78 28.12
C PRO A 50 -20.58 -8.66 27.34
N PRO A 51 -20.24 -7.39 27.60
CA PRO A 51 -20.71 -6.28 26.78
C PRO A 51 -20.33 -6.48 25.32
N GLU A 52 -21.22 -6.09 24.41
CA GLU A 52 -20.88 -6.03 23.00
C GLU A 52 -19.76 -4.99 22.75
N PRO A 53 -18.85 -5.24 21.80
CA PRO A 53 -17.84 -4.27 21.42
C PRO A 53 -18.46 -2.95 20.94
N GLN A 54 -17.82 -1.84 21.28
CA GLN A 54 -18.31 -0.50 20.93
C GLN A 54 -17.51 0.10 19.78
N ILE A 55 -18.16 1.01 19.04
CA ILE A 55 -17.52 1.77 17.96
C ILE A 55 -16.41 2.66 18.54
N GLY A 56 -15.22 2.60 17.94
CA GLY A 56 -14.08 3.44 18.29
C GLY A 56 -13.40 3.06 19.60
N VAL A 57 -13.54 1.81 20.04
CA VAL A 57 -12.95 1.31 21.28
C VAL A 57 -12.16 0.02 21.04
N VAL A 58 -10.92 -0.03 21.51
CA VAL A 58 -10.07 -1.24 21.45
C VAL A 58 -9.11 -1.29 22.65
N PRO A 59 -8.72 -2.48 23.14
CA PRO A 59 -7.60 -2.59 24.06
C PRO A 59 -6.27 -2.32 23.35
N GLY A 60 -5.31 -1.80 24.10
CA GLY A 60 -3.92 -1.65 23.70
C GLY A 60 -3.00 -2.03 24.85
N VAL A 61 -1.75 -2.38 24.53
CA VAL A 61 -0.74 -2.72 25.55
C VAL A 61 0.54 -1.93 25.32
N THR A 62 1.05 -1.32 26.38
CA THR A 62 2.40 -0.73 26.40
C THR A 62 3.27 -1.47 27.41
N VAL A 63 4.58 -1.27 27.28
CA VAL A 63 5.57 -1.82 28.20
C VAL A 63 6.38 -0.66 28.76
N GLU A 64 6.60 -0.70 30.06
CA GLU A 64 7.46 0.21 30.80
C GLU A 64 8.30 -0.63 31.76
N GLU A 65 9.62 -0.66 31.54
CA GLU A 65 10.55 -1.52 32.28
C GLU A 65 10.10 -3.00 32.30
N ASN A 66 9.77 -3.55 33.48
CA ASN A 66 9.32 -4.93 33.68
C ASN A 66 7.80 -5.04 33.90
N CYS A 67 7.06 -4.03 33.44
CA CYS A 67 5.60 -3.96 33.58
C CYS A 67 4.95 -3.72 32.22
N ALA A 68 3.93 -4.51 31.92
CA ALA A 68 3.03 -4.27 30.82
C ALA A 68 1.73 -3.64 31.34
N LEU A 69 1.34 -2.53 30.71
CA LEU A 69 0.14 -1.79 31.05
C LEU A 69 -0.92 -2.03 29.98
N LEU A 70 -2.11 -2.42 30.40
CA LEU A 70 -3.26 -2.63 29.53
C LEU A 70 -4.12 -1.37 29.54
N TRP A 71 -4.38 -0.85 28.36
CA TRP A 71 -5.15 0.37 28.14
C TRP A 71 -6.40 0.08 27.36
N LEU A 72 -7.47 0.78 27.67
CA LEU A 72 -8.59 0.99 26.78
C LEU A 72 -8.31 2.25 25.98
N ILE A 73 -8.22 2.11 24.66
CA ILE A 73 -8.16 3.22 23.73
C ILE A 73 -9.59 3.55 23.35
N ASP A 74 -10.07 4.73 23.75
CA ASP A 74 -11.45 5.17 23.54
C ASP A 74 -11.45 6.49 22.76
N ALA A 75 -11.93 6.44 21.52
CA ALA A 75 -12.01 7.60 20.63
C ALA A 75 -13.43 8.15 20.46
N ARG A 76 -14.39 7.76 21.33
CA ARG A 76 -15.77 8.27 21.28
C ARG A 76 -15.83 9.75 21.64
N GLU A 77 -16.78 10.48 21.04
CA GLU A 77 -16.96 11.91 21.30
C GLU A 77 -17.46 12.17 22.73
N GLY A 78 -17.06 13.32 23.29
CA GLY A 78 -17.52 13.80 24.60
C GLY A 78 -16.86 13.15 25.82
N GLN A 79 -15.80 12.36 25.64
CA GLN A 79 -15.03 11.77 26.73
C GLN A 79 -13.85 12.69 27.10
N ASN A 80 -13.88 13.31 28.30
CA ASN A 80 -12.85 14.28 28.70
C ASN A 80 -11.90 13.77 29.80
N ASN A 81 -12.14 12.59 30.38
CA ASN A 81 -11.34 12.05 31.48
C ASN A 81 -10.71 10.70 31.07
N GLY A 82 -9.43 10.75 30.70
CA GLY A 82 -8.53 9.60 30.59
C GLY A 82 -7.61 9.51 31.81
N ASP A 83 -7.03 8.33 32.03
CA ASP A 83 -6.05 8.10 33.11
C ASP A 83 -4.63 8.52 32.69
N ALA A 84 -4.38 8.63 31.39
CA ALA A 84 -3.09 9.04 30.83
C ALA A 84 -3.24 9.83 29.52
N ASP A 85 -2.29 10.74 29.30
CA ASP A 85 -2.15 11.51 28.06
C ASP A 85 -1.30 10.75 27.03
N LEU A 86 -1.53 11.02 25.75
CA LEU A 86 -0.64 10.58 24.68
C LEU A 86 0.63 11.43 24.66
N GLY A 87 1.81 10.81 24.71
CA GLY A 87 3.09 11.46 24.43
C GLY A 87 3.32 11.73 22.94
N ASP A 88 4.42 12.41 22.60
CA ASP A 88 4.70 12.86 21.24
C ASP A 88 4.71 11.72 20.22
N THR A 89 5.37 10.61 20.53
CA THR A 89 5.45 9.45 19.63
C THR A 89 4.12 8.74 19.44
N CYS A 90 3.27 8.69 20.47
CA CYS A 90 1.89 8.20 20.32
C CYS A 90 1.04 9.17 19.48
N ARG A 91 1.18 10.49 19.68
CA ARG A 91 0.50 11.50 18.85
C ARG A 91 0.91 11.43 17.39
N GLN A 92 2.20 11.22 17.12
CA GLN A 92 2.70 10.97 15.76
C GLN A 92 2.07 9.70 15.16
N SER A 93 1.95 8.62 15.94
CA SER A 93 1.28 7.39 15.49
C SER A 93 -0.20 7.59 15.20
N TRP A 94 -0.90 8.40 16.01
CA TRP A 94 -2.30 8.79 15.77
C TRP A 94 -2.44 9.59 14.46
N HIS A 95 -1.52 10.53 14.22
CA HIS A 95 -1.48 11.31 13.00
C HIS A 95 -1.19 10.44 11.77
N ALA A 96 -0.19 9.55 11.86
CA ALA A 96 0.16 8.61 10.82
C ALA A 96 -1.02 7.70 10.46
N ALA A 97 -1.75 7.19 11.46
CA ALA A 97 -2.96 6.40 11.22
C ALA A 97 -4.05 7.17 10.46
N ALA A 98 -4.23 8.47 10.74
CA ALA A 98 -5.20 9.30 10.02
C ALA A 98 -4.77 9.63 8.58
N LEU A 99 -3.46 9.68 8.30
CA LEU A 99 -2.93 9.83 6.95
C LEU A 99 -2.95 8.51 6.17
N ALA A 100 -2.77 7.38 6.86
CA ALA A 100 -2.78 6.04 6.29
C ALA A 100 -4.20 5.55 5.95
N LEU A 101 -5.20 5.84 6.79
CA LEU A 101 -6.56 5.33 6.58
C LEU A 101 -7.16 5.68 5.20
N PRO A 102 -7.11 6.94 4.71
CA PRO A 102 -7.62 7.30 3.39
C PRO A 102 -6.91 6.65 2.19
N ARG A 103 -5.75 6.03 2.43
CA ARG A 103 -4.92 5.33 1.44
C ARG A 103 -5.20 3.83 1.42
N ALA A 104 -5.74 3.29 2.52
CA ALA A 104 -5.93 1.88 2.78
C ALA A 104 -7.36 1.37 2.52
N VAL A 105 -8.28 2.27 2.14
CA VAL A 105 -9.71 1.94 2.01
C VAL A 105 -10.23 2.36 0.64
N PRO A 106 -11.19 1.60 0.07
CA PRO A 106 -11.67 1.87 -1.27
C PRO A 106 -12.40 3.20 -1.37
N LEU A 107 -13.10 3.57 -0.30
CA LEU A 107 -13.96 4.74 -0.27
C LEU A 107 -14.10 5.28 1.15
N LEU A 108 -14.10 6.61 1.24
CA LEU A 108 -14.46 7.34 2.45
C LEU A 108 -15.70 8.18 2.17
N TRP A 109 -16.84 7.81 2.74
CA TRP A 109 -18.05 8.66 2.75
C TRP A 109 -18.20 9.47 4.05
N THR A 110 -17.33 9.23 5.04
CA THR A 110 -17.24 10.01 6.28
C THR A 110 -15.87 10.68 6.36
N SER A 111 -15.84 11.93 6.84
CA SER A 111 -14.60 12.69 7.01
C SER A 111 -13.70 12.05 8.07
N VAL A 112 -12.51 11.62 7.64
CA VAL A 112 -11.45 11.18 8.57
C VAL A 112 -10.99 12.34 9.45
N SER A 113 -10.93 13.56 8.91
CA SER A 113 -10.53 14.76 9.68
C SER A 113 -11.45 15.00 10.87
N ALA A 114 -12.76 14.79 10.71
CA ALA A 114 -13.71 14.89 11.82
C ALA A 114 -13.48 13.78 12.87
N ALA A 115 -13.27 12.53 12.41
CA ALA A 115 -13.00 11.41 13.31
C ALA A 115 -11.65 11.52 14.05
N HIS A 116 -10.65 12.17 13.43
CA HIS A 116 -9.30 12.40 13.95
C HIS A 116 -9.16 13.66 14.81
N ALA A 117 -10.12 14.60 14.73
CA ALA A 117 -10.04 15.92 15.36
C ALA A 117 -9.72 15.88 16.87
N HIS A 118 -10.14 14.81 17.54
CA HIS A 118 -9.85 14.55 18.94
C HIS A 118 -9.04 13.27 19.06
N ALA A 119 -7.89 13.37 19.74
CA ALA A 119 -7.09 12.21 20.09
C ALA A 119 -7.88 11.25 21.00
N PRO A 120 -7.64 9.92 20.91
CA PRO A 120 -8.26 8.98 21.82
C PRO A 120 -7.79 9.21 23.25
N ILE A 121 -8.68 8.95 24.20
CA ILE A 121 -8.33 8.88 25.61
C ILE A 121 -7.83 7.48 25.96
N LEU A 122 -6.91 7.38 26.92
CA LEU A 122 -6.43 6.12 27.45
C LEU A 122 -6.98 5.91 28.86
N ARG A 123 -7.60 4.75 29.11
CA ARG A 123 -8.01 4.33 30.46
C ARG A 123 -7.29 3.07 30.86
N LEU A 124 -6.78 3.00 32.08
CA LEU A 124 -6.02 1.85 32.54
C LEU A 124 -6.98 0.70 32.86
N LEU A 125 -6.85 -0.41 32.13
CA LEU A 125 -7.58 -1.65 32.39
C LEU A 125 -6.88 -2.51 33.43
N GLY A 126 -5.54 -2.49 33.46
CA GLY A 126 -4.75 -3.27 34.40
C GLY A 126 -3.25 -3.21 34.13
N SER A 127 -2.50 -3.89 34.98
CA SER A 127 -1.05 -4.07 34.85
C SER A 127 -0.66 -5.54 35.00
N HIS A 128 0.42 -5.94 34.34
CA HIS A 128 1.03 -7.26 34.41
C HIS A 128 2.52 -7.12 34.67
N PHE A 129 3.04 -7.80 35.70
CA PHE A 129 4.45 -7.76 36.08
C PHE A 129 5.10 -9.09 35.80
N THR A 130 6.28 -9.04 35.21
CA THR A 130 7.13 -10.22 34.98
C THR A 130 8.17 -10.42 36.10
N GLY A 131 8.18 -9.52 37.09
CA GLY A 131 9.03 -9.57 38.28
C GLY A 131 8.41 -8.88 39.50
N ARG A 132 9.21 -8.64 40.54
CA ARG A 132 8.77 -7.82 41.70
C ARG A 132 8.78 -6.35 41.29
N GLY A 133 7.67 -5.65 41.51
CA GLY A 133 7.56 -4.23 41.20
C GLY A 133 6.26 -3.61 41.69
N ILE A 134 6.16 -2.29 41.57
CA ILE A 134 4.94 -1.50 41.82
C ILE A 134 4.50 -0.94 40.46
N ALA A 135 3.18 -0.85 40.23
CA ALA A 135 2.66 -0.32 38.97
C ALA A 135 3.14 1.12 38.79
N PRO A 136 3.81 1.44 37.67
CA PRO A 136 4.13 2.83 37.38
C PRO A 136 2.81 3.61 37.23
N THR A 137 2.73 4.77 37.86
CA THR A 137 1.67 5.75 37.58
C THR A 137 2.00 6.45 36.27
N CYS A 138 1.81 5.74 35.16
CA CYS A 138 2.11 6.27 33.83
C CYS A 138 1.02 7.28 33.45
N ARG A 139 1.29 8.57 33.65
CA ARG A 139 0.40 9.66 33.21
C ARG A 139 0.60 10.05 31.76
N LEU A 140 1.67 9.57 31.13
CA LEU A 140 2.06 9.92 29.77
C LEU A 140 2.54 8.68 29.02
N VAL A 141 1.74 8.19 28.09
CA VAL A 141 2.06 6.98 27.33
C VAL A 141 2.87 7.33 26.10
N ARG A 142 4.00 6.64 25.90
CA ARG A 142 4.94 6.88 24.79
C ARG A 142 5.16 5.60 23.98
N GLY A 143 5.68 5.78 22.77
CA GLY A 143 6.09 4.72 21.88
C GLY A 143 5.10 4.52 20.72
N PRO A 144 5.55 3.88 19.63
CA PRO A 144 4.75 3.77 18.41
C PRO A 144 3.79 2.57 18.42
N SER A 145 3.74 1.77 19.49
CA SER A 145 3.07 0.46 19.48
C SER A 145 1.55 0.46 19.37
N PHE A 146 0.93 1.63 19.46
CA PHE A 146 -0.51 1.80 19.20
C PHE A 146 -0.83 2.09 17.74
N GLY A 147 0.14 2.15 16.83
CA GLY A 147 -0.09 2.50 15.42
C GLY A 147 -1.24 1.72 14.77
N ILE A 148 -1.19 0.38 14.82
CA ILE A 148 -2.27 -0.46 14.28
C ILE A 148 -3.59 -0.22 15.04
N ALA A 149 -3.55 -0.15 16.37
CA ALA A 149 -4.76 0.04 17.18
C ALA A 149 -5.46 1.38 16.88
N PHE A 150 -4.68 2.45 16.67
CA PHE A 150 -5.17 3.76 16.26
C PHE A 150 -5.81 3.75 14.88
N LEU A 151 -5.20 3.06 13.91
CA LEU A 151 -5.80 2.85 12.60
C LEU A 151 -7.16 2.15 12.71
N LEU A 152 -7.23 1.06 13.49
CA LEU A 152 -8.46 0.28 13.65
C LEU A 152 -9.57 1.08 14.35
N VAL A 153 -9.22 1.85 15.38
CA VAL A 153 -10.17 2.72 16.10
C VAL A 153 -10.68 3.84 15.19
N LEU A 154 -9.82 4.47 14.39
CA LEU A 154 -10.23 5.45 13.40
C LEU A 154 -11.18 4.84 12.35
N ALA A 155 -10.81 3.71 11.79
CA ALA A 155 -11.65 3.00 10.82
C ALA A 155 -13.01 2.64 11.43
N SER A 156 -13.02 2.11 12.66
CA SER A 156 -14.24 1.81 13.40
C SER A 156 -15.18 3.02 13.50
N LYS A 157 -14.65 4.20 13.82
CA LYS A 157 -15.42 5.45 13.86
C LYS A 157 -15.94 5.88 12.49
N VAL A 158 -15.05 5.88 11.50
CA VAL A 158 -15.34 6.36 10.13
C VAL A 158 -16.40 5.49 9.46
N PHE A 159 -16.33 4.18 9.64
CA PHE A 159 -17.28 3.22 9.08
C PHE A 159 -18.47 2.91 9.99
N ARG A 160 -18.45 3.42 11.24
CA ARG A 160 -19.45 3.14 12.29
C ARG A 160 -19.65 1.63 12.52
N VAL A 161 -18.54 0.91 12.55
CA VAL A 161 -18.50 -0.54 12.77
C VAL A 161 -17.71 -0.83 14.04
N PRO A 162 -18.27 -1.56 15.03
CA PRO A 162 -17.52 -1.95 16.21
C PRO A 162 -16.39 -2.92 15.85
N LEU A 163 -15.25 -2.82 16.54
CA LEU A 163 -14.15 -3.76 16.37
C LEU A 163 -14.49 -5.12 16.99
N PRO A 164 -14.00 -6.24 16.44
CA PRO A 164 -14.21 -7.55 17.04
C PRO A 164 -13.70 -7.64 18.48
N GLY A 165 -14.51 -8.24 19.36
CA GLY A 165 -14.22 -8.36 20.80
C GLY A 165 -13.12 -9.35 21.17
N ASP A 166 -12.58 -10.07 20.20
CA ASP A 166 -11.56 -11.10 20.35
C ASP A 166 -10.19 -10.65 19.82
N LEU A 167 -10.05 -9.37 19.45
CA LEU A 167 -8.90 -8.82 18.75
C LEU A 167 -8.10 -7.84 19.64
N VAL A 168 -6.77 -7.89 19.53
CA VAL A 168 -5.87 -6.81 19.94
C VAL A 168 -4.79 -6.61 18.86
N ALA A 169 -4.18 -5.43 18.82
CA ALA A 169 -3.15 -5.11 17.83
C ALA A 169 -1.96 -4.38 18.48
N SER A 170 -0.74 -4.70 18.02
CA SER A 170 0.47 -3.99 18.43
C SER A 170 1.46 -3.88 17.27
N GLY A 171 1.82 -2.65 16.93
CA GLY A 171 2.75 -2.36 15.83
C GLY A 171 2.77 -0.87 15.53
N ALA A 172 3.90 -0.43 14.97
CA ALA A 172 4.06 0.95 14.53
C ALA A 172 3.40 1.12 13.15
N ILE A 173 2.90 2.33 12.88
CA ILE A 173 2.33 2.69 11.58
C ILE A 173 3.00 3.96 11.07
N THR A 174 3.39 3.93 9.80
CA THR A 174 3.91 5.11 9.09
C THR A 174 2.79 5.82 8.33
N GLU A 175 3.04 7.04 7.89
CA GLU A 175 2.00 7.85 7.23
C GLU A 175 1.49 7.22 5.92
N ASP A 176 2.37 6.57 5.16
CA ASP A 176 2.04 5.80 3.97
C ASP A 176 1.28 4.48 4.26
N GLY A 177 1.10 4.13 5.53
CA GLY A 177 0.34 2.97 5.96
C GLY A 177 1.14 1.68 6.05
N ARG A 178 2.47 1.71 5.98
CA ARG A 178 3.29 0.54 6.30
C ARG A 178 3.27 0.24 7.81
N ILE A 179 3.28 -1.05 8.15
CA ILE A 179 3.35 -1.51 9.53
C ILE A 179 4.79 -1.93 9.86
N GLU A 180 5.32 -1.37 10.94
CA GLU A 180 6.70 -1.56 11.38
C GLU A 180 6.78 -2.34 12.71
N PRO A 181 7.85 -3.12 12.90
CA PRO A 181 8.09 -3.87 14.13
C PRO A 181 8.28 -2.94 15.33
N ILE A 182 8.05 -3.49 16.52
CA ILE A 182 8.13 -2.76 17.79
C ILE A 182 8.92 -3.53 18.84
N ASP A 183 9.50 -2.80 19.78
CA ASP A 183 10.19 -3.39 20.92
C ASP A 183 9.22 -3.91 22.00
N GLY A 184 9.72 -4.86 22.80
CA GLY A 184 9.05 -5.41 23.98
C GLY A 184 7.79 -6.20 23.65
N LEU A 185 7.75 -6.84 22.48
CA LEU A 185 6.57 -7.58 22.03
C LEU A 185 6.29 -8.79 22.94
N GLU A 186 7.32 -9.49 23.40
CA GLU A 186 7.23 -10.66 24.27
C GLU A 186 6.47 -10.35 25.57
N LEU A 187 6.84 -9.25 26.24
CA LEU A 187 6.18 -8.77 27.46
C LEU A 187 4.72 -8.38 27.21
N LYS A 188 4.41 -7.82 26.03
CA LYS A 188 3.02 -7.53 25.64
C LYS A 188 2.22 -8.81 25.46
N LEU A 189 2.79 -9.83 24.80
CA LEU A 189 2.10 -11.11 24.62
C LEU A 189 1.81 -11.79 25.96
N GLU A 190 2.76 -11.80 26.89
CA GLU A 190 2.52 -12.34 28.24
C GLU A 190 1.34 -11.64 28.93
N ALA A 191 1.32 -10.31 28.87
CA ALA A 191 0.23 -9.51 29.45
C ALA A 191 -1.11 -9.74 28.75
N ILE A 192 -1.14 -9.85 27.41
CA ILE A 192 -2.36 -10.15 26.65
C ILE A 192 -2.91 -11.52 27.07
N ILE A 193 -2.06 -12.54 27.11
CA ILE A 193 -2.44 -13.90 27.49
C ILE A 193 -2.97 -13.94 28.92
N ALA A 194 -2.32 -13.22 29.84
CA ALA A 194 -2.66 -13.23 31.26
C ALA A 194 -3.86 -12.34 31.64
N CYS A 195 -4.13 -11.27 30.89
CA CYS A 195 -5.11 -10.25 31.29
C CYS A 195 -6.30 -10.09 30.33
N LEU A 196 -6.20 -10.58 29.08
CA LEU A 196 -7.26 -10.49 28.07
C LEU A 196 -7.76 -11.89 27.65
N PRO A 197 -8.42 -12.64 28.54
CA PRO A 197 -8.78 -14.04 28.31
C PRO A 197 -9.71 -14.29 27.12
N ARG A 198 -10.44 -13.30 26.63
CA ARG A 198 -11.26 -13.44 25.42
C ARG A 198 -10.56 -13.06 24.12
N VAL A 199 -9.38 -12.45 24.19
CA VAL A 199 -8.58 -12.18 23.00
C VAL A 199 -8.06 -13.51 22.45
N ARG A 200 -8.32 -13.72 21.17
CA ARG A 200 -7.90 -14.89 20.39
C ARG A 200 -7.01 -14.48 19.22
N ARG A 201 -7.21 -13.29 18.65
CA ARG A 201 -6.45 -12.79 17.51
C ARG A 201 -5.54 -11.64 17.92
N LEU A 202 -4.28 -11.69 17.49
CA LEU A 202 -3.29 -10.65 17.72
C LEU A 202 -2.71 -10.21 16.38
N LEU A 203 -2.85 -8.93 16.05
CA LEU A 203 -2.17 -8.32 14.91
C LEU A 203 -0.80 -7.79 15.33
N VAL A 204 0.23 -8.17 14.59
CA VAL A 204 1.62 -7.67 14.76
C VAL A 204 2.21 -7.28 13.41
N ALA A 205 3.35 -6.59 13.41
CA ALA A 205 4.12 -6.41 12.17
C ALA A 205 4.47 -7.75 11.54
N ALA A 206 4.39 -7.85 10.21
CA ALA A 206 4.67 -9.08 9.47
C ALA A 206 6.03 -9.69 9.83
N ASP A 207 7.06 -8.85 10.03
CA ASP A 207 8.41 -9.27 10.38
C ASP A 207 8.53 -9.90 11.78
N GLN A 208 7.54 -9.69 12.65
CA GLN A 208 7.51 -10.24 14.01
C GLN A 208 6.55 -11.43 14.15
N GLN A 209 5.87 -11.83 13.08
CA GLN A 209 4.82 -12.87 13.13
C GLN A 209 5.34 -14.20 13.68
N ASP A 210 6.45 -14.71 13.15
CA ASP A 210 6.97 -16.03 13.54
C ASP A 210 7.46 -16.05 15.00
N ALA A 211 8.16 -14.98 15.42
CA ALA A 211 8.61 -14.83 16.80
C ALA A 211 7.42 -14.75 17.77
N ALA A 212 6.40 -13.94 17.44
CA ALA A 212 5.19 -13.83 18.25
C ALA A 212 4.37 -15.12 18.26
N ARG A 213 4.32 -15.88 17.16
CA ARG A 213 3.67 -17.21 17.10
C ARG A 213 4.33 -18.21 18.03
N ALA A 214 5.66 -18.28 17.98
CA ALA A 214 6.44 -19.15 18.87
C ALA A 214 6.16 -18.83 20.34
N TRP A 215 6.08 -17.55 20.68
CA TRP A 215 5.80 -17.10 22.04
C TRP A 215 4.36 -17.39 22.49
N ALA A 216 3.38 -17.11 21.62
CA ALA A 216 1.96 -17.32 21.91
C ALA A 216 1.58 -18.78 22.21
N SER A 217 2.42 -19.76 21.84
CA SER A 217 2.22 -21.19 22.16
C SER A 217 0.83 -21.72 21.79
N GLY A 218 0.28 -21.25 20.66
CA GLY A 218 -1.06 -21.62 20.17
C GLY A 218 -2.23 -20.97 20.92
N ARG A 219 -1.99 -20.16 21.96
CA ARG A 219 -3.05 -19.45 22.69
C ARG A 219 -3.67 -18.31 21.88
N LEU A 220 -2.86 -17.66 21.04
CA LEU A 220 -3.28 -16.57 20.17
C LEU A 220 -3.05 -16.98 18.71
N ASP A 221 -4.01 -16.68 17.85
CA ASP A 221 -3.81 -16.62 16.42
C ASP A 221 -3.10 -15.30 16.08
N VAL A 222 -1.80 -15.43 15.80
CA VAL A 222 -0.93 -14.30 15.50
C VAL A 222 -0.89 -14.07 13.99
N ILE A 223 -1.35 -12.89 13.59
CA ILE A 223 -1.50 -12.47 12.21
C ILE A 223 -0.48 -11.36 11.93
N GLY A 224 0.44 -11.64 11.03
CA GLY A 224 1.43 -10.67 10.56
C GLY A 224 0.81 -9.70 9.55
N ILE A 225 0.95 -8.40 9.83
CA ILE A 225 0.40 -7.31 9.03
C ILE A 225 1.55 -6.46 8.50
N ALA A 226 1.54 -6.24 7.19
CA ALA A 226 2.50 -5.44 6.45
C ALA A 226 2.02 -4.00 6.20
N SER A 227 0.71 -3.82 6.07
CA SER A 227 0.09 -2.57 5.65
C SER A 227 -1.21 -2.28 6.39
N ALA A 228 -1.63 -1.02 6.36
CA ALA A 228 -2.90 -0.56 6.87
C ALA A 228 -4.08 -1.24 6.16
N SER A 229 -4.01 -1.44 4.85
CA SER A 229 -5.06 -2.10 4.07
C SER A 229 -5.24 -3.56 4.50
N GLN A 230 -4.14 -4.30 4.67
CA GLN A 230 -4.17 -5.67 5.17
C GLN A 230 -4.76 -5.73 6.59
N ALA A 231 -4.42 -4.77 7.46
CA ALA A 231 -5.03 -4.67 8.79
C ALA A 231 -6.55 -4.54 8.70
N LEU A 232 -7.04 -3.65 7.82
CA LEU A 232 -8.47 -3.40 7.64
C LEU A 232 -9.18 -4.59 6.99
N GLU A 233 -8.54 -5.27 6.06
CA GLU A 233 -9.07 -6.49 5.44
C GLU A 233 -9.20 -7.63 6.47
N VAL A 234 -8.18 -7.84 7.31
CA VAL A 234 -8.23 -8.89 8.36
C VAL A 234 -9.32 -8.61 9.41
N VAL A 235 -9.55 -7.34 9.73
CA VAL A 235 -10.47 -6.95 10.81
C VAL A 235 -11.90 -6.79 10.34
N PHE A 236 -12.11 -6.06 9.24
CA PHE A 236 -13.43 -5.75 8.72
C PHE A 236 -13.80 -6.64 7.52
N GLY A 237 -12.82 -7.08 6.72
CA GLY A 237 -13.02 -7.99 5.59
C GLY A 237 -14.19 -7.60 4.70
N ASN A 238 -15.10 -8.55 4.48
CA ASN A 238 -16.29 -8.33 3.66
C ASN A 238 -17.25 -7.29 4.24
N GLN A 239 -17.18 -6.97 5.53
CA GLN A 239 -18.11 -6.02 6.16
C GLN A 239 -18.05 -4.62 5.54
N LEU A 240 -16.86 -4.14 5.16
CA LEU A 240 -16.74 -2.84 4.46
C LEU A 240 -17.39 -2.89 3.08
N SER A 241 -17.25 -4.02 2.39
CA SER A 241 -17.92 -4.23 1.11
C SER A 241 -19.44 -4.34 1.29
N ASP A 242 -19.91 -5.04 2.32
CA ASP A 242 -21.34 -5.20 2.60
C ASP A 242 -21.98 -3.86 2.95
N LEU A 243 -21.25 -2.98 3.66
CA LEU A 243 -21.67 -1.60 3.89
C LEU A 243 -21.77 -0.82 2.59
N LEU A 244 -20.76 -0.89 1.73
CA LEU A 244 -20.80 -0.26 0.41
C LEU A 244 -22.00 -0.77 -0.42
N LEU A 245 -22.25 -2.07 -0.39
CA LEU A 245 -23.39 -2.69 -1.09
C LEU A 245 -24.72 -2.18 -0.54
N LYS A 246 -24.84 -2.08 0.79
CA LYS A 246 -26.02 -1.54 1.46
C LYS A 246 -26.26 -0.07 1.10
N GLU A 247 -25.23 0.77 1.15
CA GLU A 247 -25.34 2.19 0.81
C GLU A 247 -25.77 2.40 -0.65
N GLY A 248 -25.29 1.57 -1.59
CA GLY A 248 -25.70 1.67 -2.99
C GLY A 248 -27.09 1.10 -3.31
N THR A 249 -27.85 0.62 -2.32
CA THR A 249 -29.27 0.29 -2.52
C THR A 249 -30.10 1.55 -2.77
N ASP A 250 -29.70 2.67 -2.16
CA ASP A 250 -30.28 3.98 -2.40
C ASP A 250 -29.78 4.57 -3.73
N ALA A 251 -30.68 5.14 -4.54
CA ALA A 251 -30.36 5.59 -5.90
C ALA A 251 -29.43 6.82 -5.91
N ASP A 252 -29.69 7.79 -5.03
CA ASP A 252 -28.92 9.03 -4.93
C ASP A 252 -27.51 8.72 -4.40
N ARG A 253 -27.42 7.85 -3.38
CA ARG A 253 -26.12 7.36 -2.90
C ARG A 253 -25.38 6.60 -3.96
N ARG A 254 -26.02 5.69 -4.69
CA ARG A 254 -25.36 4.95 -5.78
C ARG A 254 -24.76 5.87 -6.84
N GLU A 255 -25.45 6.96 -7.20
CA GLU A 255 -24.91 7.97 -8.11
C GLU A 255 -23.67 8.66 -7.55
N GLU A 256 -23.74 9.14 -6.30
CA GLU A 256 -22.62 9.79 -5.63
C GLU A 256 -21.39 8.89 -5.52
N LEU A 257 -21.59 7.63 -5.07
CA LEU A 257 -20.52 6.67 -4.86
C LEU A 257 -19.84 6.30 -6.20
N SER A 258 -20.63 6.08 -7.26
CA SER A 258 -20.10 5.81 -8.61
C SER A 258 -19.25 6.98 -9.13
N ALA A 259 -19.74 8.20 -8.97
CA ALA A 259 -19.02 9.40 -9.37
C ALA A 259 -17.73 9.58 -8.55
N TRP A 260 -17.74 9.21 -7.28
CA TRP A 260 -16.56 9.25 -6.42
C TRP A 260 -15.50 8.26 -6.88
N PHE A 261 -15.86 6.98 -7.12
CA PHE A 261 -14.93 5.97 -7.65
C PHE A 261 -14.24 6.47 -8.92
N PHE A 262 -15.04 7.05 -9.83
CA PHE A 262 -14.54 7.58 -11.08
C PHE A 262 -13.58 8.76 -10.88
N ARG A 263 -13.97 9.78 -10.10
CA ARG A 263 -13.11 10.95 -9.84
C ARG A 263 -11.82 10.56 -9.11
N PHE A 264 -11.91 9.63 -8.17
CA PHE A 264 -10.77 9.11 -7.44
C PHE A 264 -9.73 8.52 -8.40
N CYS A 265 -10.17 7.62 -9.28
CA CYS A 265 -9.28 6.95 -10.23
C CYS A 265 -8.73 7.89 -11.32
N LEU A 266 -9.50 8.93 -11.68
CA LEU A 266 -9.12 9.90 -12.70
C LEU A 266 -8.05 10.89 -12.20
N GLN A 267 -8.18 11.38 -10.96
CA GLN A 267 -7.25 12.36 -10.40
C GLN A 267 -6.01 11.69 -9.79
N GLY A 268 -6.17 10.47 -9.29
CA GLY A 268 -5.18 9.78 -8.46
C GLY A 268 -5.03 10.45 -7.09
N ARG A 269 -4.58 9.68 -6.09
CA ARG A 269 -4.09 10.23 -4.81
C ARG A 269 -2.60 9.95 -4.67
N GLY A 270 -1.82 10.34 -5.68
CA GLY A 270 -0.40 9.98 -5.73
C GLY A 270 -0.19 8.47 -5.65
N GLU A 271 1.04 8.06 -5.34
CA GLU A 271 1.52 6.68 -5.44
C GLU A 271 1.28 5.82 -4.19
N LEU A 272 0.57 6.35 -3.19
CA LEU A 272 0.45 5.73 -1.86
C LEU A 272 -0.93 5.09 -1.60
N VAL A 273 -1.68 4.75 -2.64
CA VAL A 273 -2.98 4.09 -2.50
C VAL A 273 -2.80 2.60 -2.70
N ASP A 274 -3.35 1.80 -1.79
CA ASP A 274 -3.57 0.40 -2.10
C ASP A 274 -4.76 0.27 -3.07
N TRP A 275 -4.52 -0.24 -4.27
CA TRP A 275 -5.51 -0.35 -5.33
C TRP A 275 -6.38 -1.60 -5.20
N SER A 276 -5.91 -2.62 -4.49
CA SER A 276 -6.64 -3.87 -4.26
C SER A 276 -8.05 -3.64 -3.69
N PRO A 277 -8.23 -2.86 -2.61
CA PRO A 277 -9.56 -2.56 -2.08
C PRO A 277 -10.48 -1.87 -3.09
N ILE A 278 -9.94 -0.95 -3.91
CA ILE A 278 -10.72 -0.19 -4.90
C ILE A 278 -11.20 -1.12 -6.01
N ALA A 279 -10.33 -1.96 -6.54
CA ALA A 279 -10.68 -2.95 -7.56
C ALA A 279 -11.79 -3.88 -7.06
N ALA A 280 -11.63 -4.44 -5.85
CA ALA A 280 -12.60 -5.34 -5.24
C ALA A 280 -13.96 -4.66 -5.00
N ALA A 281 -13.94 -3.42 -4.51
CA ALA A 281 -15.15 -2.65 -4.22
C ALA A 281 -15.91 -2.26 -5.49
N ALA A 282 -15.22 -1.75 -6.52
CA ALA A 282 -15.83 -1.39 -7.80
C ALA A 282 -16.41 -2.61 -8.51
N LYS A 283 -15.70 -3.76 -8.49
CA LYS A 283 -16.21 -5.04 -9.01
C LYS A 283 -17.48 -5.49 -8.30
N ARG A 284 -17.49 -5.49 -6.97
CA ARG A 284 -18.68 -5.87 -6.18
C ARG A 284 -19.86 -4.94 -6.46
N ALA A 285 -19.63 -3.64 -6.54
CA ALA A 285 -20.65 -2.66 -6.90
C ALA A 285 -21.27 -2.96 -8.28
N LEU A 286 -20.45 -3.24 -9.30
CA LEU A 286 -20.92 -3.62 -10.64
C LEU A 286 -21.76 -4.90 -10.64
N GLU A 287 -21.38 -5.90 -9.84
CA GLU A 287 -22.04 -7.19 -9.78
C GLU A 287 -23.35 -7.18 -8.96
N LYS A 288 -23.44 -6.31 -7.95
CA LYS A 288 -24.46 -6.43 -6.90
C LYS A 288 -25.39 -5.23 -6.77
N TRP A 289 -25.00 -4.03 -7.21
CA TRP A 289 -25.90 -2.88 -7.13
C TRP A 289 -27.04 -3.02 -8.15
N PRO A 290 -28.30 -2.82 -7.72
CA PRO A 290 -29.44 -2.88 -8.63
C PRO A 290 -29.49 -1.64 -9.52
N ASP A 291 -30.13 -1.76 -10.68
CA ASP A 291 -30.56 -0.63 -11.53
C ASP A 291 -29.47 0.41 -11.82
N LEU A 292 -28.25 -0.04 -12.11
CA LEU A 292 -27.16 0.83 -12.54
C LEU A 292 -27.46 1.42 -13.92
N THR A 293 -27.40 2.75 -14.02
CA THR A 293 -27.45 3.48 -15.30
C THR A 293 -26.20 3.18 -16.14
N GLU A 294 -26.25 3.46 -17.44
CA GLU A 294 -25.08 3.30 -18.32
C GLU A 294 -23.87 4.13 -17.85
N ASP A 295 -24.11 5.35 -17.37
CA ASP A 295 -23.05 6.23 -16.88
C ASP A 295 -22.43 5.69 -15.58
N GLN A 296 -23.24 5.18 -14.64
CA GLN A 296 -22.75 4.54 -13.41
C GLN A 296 -21.96 3.27 -13.71
N ARG A 297 -22.43 2.43 -14.65
CA ARG A 297 -21.69 1.24 -15.10
C ARG A 297 -20.35 1.62 -15.69
N PHE A 298 -20.32 2.64 -16.55
CA PHE A 298 -19.07 3.13 -17.13
C PHE A 298 -18.10 3.63 -16.06
N GLN A 299 -18.57 4.45 -15.13
CA GLN A 299 -17.78 5.02 -14.03
C GLN A 299 -17.14 3.93 -13.15
N LEU A 300 -17.91 2.92 -12.73
CA LEU A 300 -17.42 1.83 -11.90
C LEU A 300 -16.48 0.90 -12.68
N ALA A 301 -16.80 0.57 -13.94
CA ALA A 301 -15.93 -0.26 -14.78
C ALA A 301 -14.60 0.45 -15.09
N PHE A 302 -14.63 1.76 -15.29
CA PHE A 302 -13.42 2.56 -15.41
C PHE A 302 -12.59 2.52 -14.12
N ALA A 303 -13.22 2.73 -12.96
CA ALA A 303 -12.53 2.68 -11.68
C ALA A 303 -11.92 1.30 -11.39
N GLN A 304 -12.66 0.22 -11.68
CA GLN A 304 -12.15 -1.14 -11.59
C GLN A 304 -10.93 -1.31 -12.50
N GLY A 305 -11.03 -1.01 -13.80
CA GLY A 305 -9.93 -1.22 -14.73
C GLY A 305 -8.68 -0.39 -14.41
N VAL A 306 -8.83 0.85 -13.91
CA VAL A 306 -7.67 1.65 -13.45
C VAL A 306 -7.03 1.00 -12.23
N ALA A 307 -7.82 0.56 -11.25
CA ALA A 307 -7.30 -0.07 -10.04
C ALA A 307 -6.61 -1.41 -10.35
N GLU A 308 -7.20 -2.27 -11.17
CA GLU A 308 -6.62 -3.55 -11.60
C GLU A 308 -5.32 -3.36 -12.40
N ARG A 309 -5.23 -2.30 -13.21
CA ARG A 309 -3.98 -1.93 -13.89
C ARG A 309 -2.89 -1.59 -12.88
N HIS A 310 -3.18 -0.73 -11.91
CA HIS A 310 -2.18 -0.33 -10.92
C HIS A 310 -1.78 -1.47 -9.97
N GLU A 311 -2.68 -2.42 -9.74
CA GLU A 311 -2.42 -3.53 -8.82
C GLU A 311 -1.61 -4.66 -9.46
N TRP A 312 -1.93 -5.09 -10.68
CA TRP A 312 -1.30 -6.25 -11.31
C TRP A 312 -1.14 -6.12 -12.84
N ASN A 313 -1.12 -4.89 -13.38
CA ASN A 313 -1.05 -4.62 -14.82
C ASN A 313 -2.12 -5.39 -15.63
N GLY A 314 -3.32 -5.51 -15.07
CA GLY A 314 -4.43 -6.24 -15.66
C GLY A 314 -5.71 -5.41 -15.85
N GLY A 315 -6.81 -6.12 -16.04
CA GLY A 315 -8.15 -5.53 -16.15
C GLY A 315 -8.52 -5.02 -17.54
N THR A 316 -9.73 -4.48 -17.64
CA THR A 316 -10.27 -3.91 -18.90
C THR A 316 -10.79 -2.51 -18.62
N LEU A 317 -10.33 -1.53 -19.40
CA LEU A 317 -10.91 -0.20 -19.38
C LEU A 317 -11.99 -0.05 -20.47
N PRO A 318 -13.20 0.39 -20.11
CA PRO A 318 -14.24 0.64 -21.10
C PRO A 318 -13.88 1.84 -21.97
N VAL A 319 -14.04 1.70 -23.29
CA VAL A 319 -13.87 2.80 -24.25
C VAL A 319 -15.21 3.52 -24.40
N PRO A 320 -15.32 4.80 -24.02
CA PRO A 320 -16.58 5.54 -24.20
C PRO A 320 -16.79 5.87 -25.68
N PRO A 321 -18.05 6.01 -26.14
CA PRO A 321 -18.34 6.56 -27.46
C PRO A 321 -17.73 7.96 -27.62
N LEU A 322 -17.20 8.27 -28.81
CA LEU A 322 -16.62 9.59 -29.10
C LEU A 322 -17.62 10.73 -28.82
N THR A 323 -18.90 10.55 -29.14
CA THR A 323 -19.95 11.54 -28.87
C THR A 323 -20.13 11.80 -27.38
N TRP A 324 -20.10 10.76 -26.55
CA TRP A 324 -20.15 10.89 -25.10
C TRP A 324 -18.92 11.66 -24.59
N LEU A 325 -17.73 11.32 -25.08
CA LEU A 325 -16.48 11.95 -24.67
C LEU A 325 -16.42 13.44 -25.05
N LEU A 326 -16.90 13.79 -26.25
CA LEU A 326 -16.94 15.16 -26.74
C LEU A 326 -17.94 16.04 -25.96
N ALA A 327 -18.97 15.44 -25.37
CA ALA A 327 -19.91 16.14 -24.51
C ALA A 327 -19.33 16.46 -23.11
N ARG A 328 -18.14 15.96 -22.77
CA ARG A 328 -17.48 16.22 -21.47
C ARG A 328 -16.52 17.42 -21.54
N PRO A 329 -16.24 18.07 -20.38
CA PRO A 329 -15.22 19.11 -20.31
C PRO A 329 -13.86 18.63 -20.83
N ALA A 330 -13.12 19.51 -21.53
CA ALA A 330 -11.85 19.16 -22.17
C ALA A 330 -10.83 18.54 -21.21
N ALA A 331 -10.75 19.02 -19.97
CA ALA A 331 -9.86 18.48 -18.94
C ALA A 331 -10.20 17.01 -18.60
N LEU A 332 -11.49 16.71 -18.39
CA LEU A 332 -11.95 15.34 -18.13
C LEU A 332 -11.69 14.43 -19.33
N ARG A 333 -12.03 14.91 -20.54
CA ARG A 333 -11.76 14.19 -21.79
C ARG A 333 -10.29 13.78 -21.90
N THR A 334 -9.38 14.73 -21.67
CA THR A 334 -7.94 14.50 -21.80
C THR A 334 -7.42 13.50 -20.78
N GLN A 335 -7.83 13.62 -19.51
CA GLN A 335 -7.43 12.66 -18.47
C GLN A 335 -7.90 11.25 -18.79
N LEU A 336 -9.16 11.09 -19.20
CA LEU A 336 -9.71 9.78 -19.54
C LEU A 336 -8.93 9.12 -20.69
N VAL A 337 -8.64 9.89 -21.74
CA VAL A 337 -7.86 9.39 -22.88
C VAL A 337 -6.42 9.05 -22.46
N ALA A 338 -5.79 9.84 -21.59
CA ALA A 338 -4.48 9.51 -21.04
C ALA A 338 -4.49 8.17 -20.29
N HIS A 339 -5.53 7.91 -19.48
CA HIS A 339 -5.69 6.60 -18.82
C HIS A 339 -5.87 5.46 -19.82
N LEU A 340 -6.67 5.63 -20.88
CA LEU A 340 -6.87 4.61 -21.91
C LEU A 340 -5.57 4.29 -22.66
N VAL A 341 -4.79 5.31 -23.04
CA VAL A 341 -3.50 5.14 -23.72
C VAL A 341 -2.50 4.44 -22.80
N GLN A 342 -2.42 4.86 -21.54
CA GLN A 342 -1.55 4.23 -20.54
C GLN A 342 -1.95 2.76 -20.30
N HIS A 343 -3.25 2.47 -20.23
CA HIS A 343 -3.76 1.10 -20.10
C HIS A 343 -3.44 0.23 -21.31
N LEU A 344 -3.54 0.77 -22.52
CA LEU A 344 -3.07 0.07 -23.71
C LEU A 344 -1.55 -0.21 -23.65
N ALA A 345 -0.74 0.72 -23.15
CA ALA A 345 0.70 0.51 -23.01
C ALA A 345 1.05 -0.61 -22.01
N ASP A 346 0.36 -0.65 -20.87
CA ASP A 346 0.67 -1.61 -19.80
C ASP A 346 -0.02 -2.98 -20.01
N VAL A 347 -1.29 -2.97 -20.43
CA VAL A 347 -2.18 -4.16 -20.45
C VAL A 347 -2.48 -4.67 -21.88
N GLY A 348 -2.16 -3.89 -22.91
CA GLY A 348 -2.35 -4.31 -24.31
C GLY A 348 -3.79 -4.26 -24.82
N ASN A 349 -4.73 -3.78 -24.00
CA ASN A 349 -6.11 -3.50 -24.39
C ASN A 349 -6.53 -2.14 -23.81
N PRO A 350 -7.54 -1.46 -24.37
CA PRO A 350 -8.18 -1.71 -25.67
C PRO A 350 -7.20 -1.47 -26.83
N ALA A 351 -7.50 -1.99 -28.03
CA ALA A 351 -6.63 -1.86 -29.20
C ALA A 351 -6.52 -0.40 -29.71
N TRP A 352 -5.38 -0.04 -30.32
CA TRP A 352 -5.09 1.33 -30.78
C TRP A 352 -6.16 1.92 -31.71
N ASN A 353 -6.71 1.11 -32.63
CA ASN A 353 -7.75 1.53 -33.56
C ASN A 353 -9.05 2.00 -32.87
N GLN A 354 -9.28 1.60 -31.61
CA GLN A 354 -10.41 2.09 -30.80
C GLN A 354 -10.11 3.44 -30.15
N LEU A 355 -8.83 3.81 -30.00
CA LEU A 355 -8.39 5.00 -29.30
C LEU A 355 -8.01 6.16 -30.23
N GLU A 356 -7.65 5.89 -31.49
CA GLU A 356 -7.10 6.87 -32.43
C GLU A 356 -7.94 8.15 -32.53
N ALA A 357 -9.26 8.02 -32.73
CA ALA A 357 -10.17 9.16 -32.82
C ALA A 357 -10.30 9.93 -31.48
N LEU A 358 -10.25 9.22 -30.35
CA LEU A 358 -10.32 9.82 -29.02
C LEU A 358 -9.05 10.62 -28.70
N VAL A 359 -7.88 10.06 -29.06
CA VAL A 359 -6.58 10.72 -28.94
C VAL A 359 -6.55 11.99 -29.79
N ALA A 360 -6.94 11.89 -31.07
CA ALA A 360 -6.99 13.04 -31.97
C ALA A 360 -7.87 14.19 -31.42
N ALA A 361 -8.99 13.86 -30.75
CA ALA A 361 -9.89 14.84 -30.16
C ALA A 361 -9.42 15.44 -28.81
N ALA A 362 -8.47 14.81 -28.13
CA ALA A 362 -7.96 15.23 -26.82
C ALA A 362 -6.60 15.93 -26.88
N ARG A 363 -5.80 15.61 -27.89
CA ARG A 363 -4.42 16.06 -28.04
C ARG A 363 -4.31 17.57 -28.27
N SER A 364 -3.24 18.18 -27.76
CA SER A 364 -2.87 19.54 -28.15
C SER A 364 -2.18 19.54 -29.53
N PRO A 365 -2.40 20.55 -30.39
CA PRO A 365 -1.60 20.73 -31.61
C PRO A 365 -0.10 20.98 -31.34
N SER A 366 0.21 21.53 -30.17
CA SER A 366 1.57 21.91 -29.74
C SER A 366 1.78 21.48 -28.29
N ILE A 367 2.87 20.78 -28.04
CA ILE A 367 3.28 20.39 -26.69
C ILE A 367 3.77 21.58 -25.86
N MET A 368 4.30 22.63 -26.50
CA MET A 368 4.76 23.84 -25.80
C MET A 368 3.60 24.62 -25.17
N ASP A 369 2.41 24.54 -25.79
CA ASP A 369 1.20 25.23 -25.35
C ASP A 369 0.20 24.28 -24.66
N ALA A 370 0.63 23.04 -24.38
CA ALA A 370 -0.23 22.02 -23.82
C ALA A 370 -0.48 22.26 -22.32
N HIS A 371 -1.73 22.18 -21.90
CA HIS A 371 -2.09 22.20 -20.48
C HIS A 371 -1.54 20.94 -19.77
N PRO A 372 -1.23 20.95 -18.46
CA PRO A 372 -0.71 19.80 -17.71
C PRO A 372 -1.35 18.43 -18.00
N MET A 373 -2.67 18.39 -18.19
CA MET A 373 -3.40 17.15 -18.52
C MET A 373 -3.07 16.62 -19.92
N GLN A 374 -2.83 17.52 -20.88
CA GLN A 374 -2.40 17.15 -22.23
C GLN A 374 -0.94 16.70 -22.22
N LEU A 375 -0.08 17.29 -21.38
CA LEU A 375 1.28 16.80 -21.16
C LEU A 375 1.28 15.35 -20.63
N ARG A 376 0.36 15.01 -19.71
CA ARG A 376 0.18 13.62 -19.25
C ARG A 376 -0.23 12.67 -20.39
N LEU A 377 -1.12 13.11 -21.28
CA LEU A 377 -1.48 12.33 -22.48
C LEU A 377 -0.28 12.12 -23.41
N GLU A 378 0.52 13.15 -23.67
CA GLU A 378 1.75 13.01 -24.45
C GLU A 378 2.74 12.04 -23.78
N GLY A 379 2.87 12.08 -22.45
CA GLY A 379 3.68 11.13 -21.69
C GLY A 379 3.20 9.69 -21.83
N ALA A 380 1.89 9.45 -21.75
CA ALA A 380 1.30 8.14 -21.97
C ALA A 380 1.53 7.64 -23.40
N LEU A 381 1.42 8.51 -24.41
CA LEU A 381 1.72 8.18 -25.81
C LEU A 381 3.20 7.82 -26.01
N ALA A 382 4.11 8.59 -25.40
CA ALA A 382 5.54 8.29 -25.46
C ALA A 382 5.86 6.93 -24.83
N ARG A 383 5.20 6.59 -23.71
CA ARG A 383 5.35 5.27 -23.07
C ARG A 383 4.78 4.15 -23.94
N LEU A 384 3.64 4.37 -24.60
CA LEU A 384 3.11 3.42 -25.58
C LEU A 384 4.11 3.17 -26.70
N TRP A 385 4.66 4.23 -27.30
CA TRP A 385 5.70 4.13 -28.34
C TRP A 385 6.94 3.36 -27.88
N ALA A 386 7.37 3.59 -26.64
CA ALA A 386 8.52 2.88 -26.09
C ALA A 386 8.32 1.36 -26.05
N VAL A 387 7.12 0.89 -25.73
CA VAL A 387 6.82 -0.54 -25.60
C VAL A 387 6.40 -1.19 -26.91
N THR A 388 5.98 -0.39 -27.91
CA THR A 388 5.57 -0.87 -29.24
C THR A 388 6.66 -0.72 -30.32
N GLY A 389 7.93 -0.51 -29.94
CA GLY A 389 9.06 -0.58 -30.86
C GLY A 389 9.58 0.76 -31.40
N HIS A 390 9.20 1.87 -30.79
CA HIS A 390 9.65 3.23 -31.15
C HIS A 390 10.40 3.93 -30.00
N PRO A 391 11.47 3.33 -29.44
CA PRO A 391 12.15 3.86 -28.26
C PRO A 391 12.88 5.20 -28.51
N ARG A 392 13.32 5.48 -29.75
CA ARG A 392 14.00 6.74 -30.08
C ARG A 392 13.02 7.91 -30.16
N GLU A 393 11.89 7.70 -30.80
CA GLU A 393 10.81 8.68 -30.88
C GLU A 393 10.22 8.94 -29.49
N ALA A 394 10.10 7.90 -28.66
CA ALA A 394 9.73 8.03 -27.26
C ALA A 394 10.77 8.85 -26.47
N LEU A 395 12.07 8.60 -26.68
CA LEU A 395 13.16 9.32 -26.01
C LEU A 395 13.11 10.83 -26.31
N GLU A 396 13.00 11.20 -27.59
CA GLU A 396 12.89 12.59 -28.02
C GLU A 396 11.66 13.27 -27.39
N ARG A 397 10.53 12.54 -27.34
CA ARG A 397 9.30 13.06 -26.72
C ARG A 397 9.44 13.26 -25.22
N GLN A 398 10.08 12.34 -24.50
CA GLN A 398 10.31 12.47 -23.06
C GLN A 398 11.28 13.60 -22.72
N GLU A 399 12.33 13.81 -23.53
CA GLU A 399 13.21 14.97 -23.41
C GLU A 399 12.41 16.28 -23.57
N GLN A 400 11.54 16.36 -24.58
CA GLN A 400 10.71 17.53 -24.80
C GLN A 400 9.73 17.77 -23.64
N LEU A 401 9.09 16.71 -23.13
CA LEU A 401 8.18 16.79 -21.99
C LEU A 401 8.89 17.31 -20.74
N ALA A 402 10.04 16.75 -20.38
CA ALA A 402 10.80 17.19 -19.21
C ALA A 402 11.12 18.68 -19.26
N ARG A 403 11.50 19.20 -20.44
CA ARG A 403 11.75 20.63 -20.67
C ARG A 403 10.48 21.46 -20.49
N VAL A 404 9.37 21.06 -21.10
CA VAL A 404 8.10 21.81 -20.97
C VAL A 404 7.60 21.83 -19.52
N TYR A 405 7.67 20.73 -18.79
CA TYR A 405 7.33 20.69 -17.36
C TYR A 405 8.22 21.65 -16.56
N PHE A 406 9.53 21.65 -16.82
CA PHE A 406 10.48 22.52 -16.14
C PHE A 406 10.22 24.00 -16.45
N ASP A 407 10.09 24.36 -17.73
CA ASP A 407 9.87 25.74 -18.18
C ASP A 407 8.50 26.28 -17.71
N SER A 408 7.53 25.40 -17.51
CA SER A 408 6.20 25.73 -16.96
C SER A 408 6.16 25.79 -15.42
N MET A 409 7.31 25.69 -14.75
CA MET A 409 7.44 25.67 -13.29
C MET A 409 6.69 24.50 -12.60
N LEU A 410 6.45 23.40 -13.31
CA LEU A 410 5.82 22.19 -12.81
C LEU A 410 6.90 21.20 -12.32
N TYR A 411 7.81 21.65 -11.47
CA TYR A 411 9.04 20.93 -11.12
C TYR A 411 8.80 19.54 -10.52
N ALA A 412 7.75 19.38 -9.71
CA ALA A 412 7.39 18.10 -9.10
C ALA A 412 7.10 17.01 -10.15
N ASP A 413 6.53 17.40 -11.29
CA ASP A 413 6.13 16.48 -12.37
C ASP A 413 7.28 16.19 -13.35
N VAL A 414 8.43 16.87 -13.27
CA VAL A 414 9.61 16.61 -14.14
C VAL A 414 10.18 15.20 -13.91
N SER A 415 9.98 14.65 -12.71
CA SER A 415 10.46 13.30 -12.36
C SER A 415 9.94 12.21 -13.30
N PHE A 416 8.67 12.29 -13.75
CA PHE A 416 8.06 11.30 -14.62
C PHE A 416 8.74 11.20 -16.00
N PRO A 417 8.82 12.27 -16.81
CA PRO A 417 9.51 12.20 -18.10
C PRO A 417 11.03 12.04 -17.96
N LEU A 418 11.64 12.54 -16.88
CA LEU A 418 13.08 12.40 -16.67
C LEU A 418 13.50 10.96 -16.37
N ALA A 419 12.72 10.22 -15.57
CA ALA A 419 12.97 8.80 -15.34
C ALA A 419 12.89 8.00 -16.66
N GLU A 420 11.85 8.24 -17.47
CA GLU A 420 11.75 7.60 -18.79
C GLU A 420 12.85 8.04 -19.76
N TRP A 421 13.28 9.30 -19.72
CA TRP A 421 14.41 9.82 -20.49
C TRP A 421 15.68 9.03 -20.15
N TYR A 422 16.04 8.89 -18.87
CA TYR A 422 17.17 8.06 -18.48
C TYR A 422 17.03 6.63 -19.00
N ARG A 423 15.90 5.97 -18.71
CA ARG A 423 15.65 4.60 -19.13
C ARG A 423 15.86 4.43 -20.64
N LEU A 424 15.26 5.30 -21.44
CA LEU A 424 15.31 5.24 -22.90
C LEU A 424 16.70 5.59 -23.46
N SER A 425 17.46 6.48 -22.80
CA SER A 425 18.84 6.76 -23.19
C SER A 425 19.73 5.51 -23.09
N GLY A 426 19.57 4.72 -22.01
CA GLY A 426 20.26 3.45 -21.85
C GLY A 426 19.83 2.40 -22.86
N VAL A 427 18.52 2.26 -23.06
CA VAL A 427 17.92 1.33 -24.04
C VAL A 427 18.37 1.64 -25.47
N ALA A 428 18.43 2.92 -25.85
CA ALA A 428 18.82 3.36 -27.18
C ALA A 428 20.34 3.38 -27.40
N GLY A 429 21.14 3.21 -26.34
CA GLY A 429 22.59 3.36 -26.38
C GLY A 429 23.05 4.82 -26.60
N ASP A 430 22.22 5.81 -26.23
CA ASP A 430 22.48 7.23 -26.46
C ASP A 430 23.09 7.89 -25.21
N GLY A 431 24.42 7.83 -25.12
CA GLY A 431 25.16 8.51 -24.04
C GLY A 431 25.03 10.04 -24.08
N ALA A 432 24.80 10.65 -25.24
CA ALA A 432 24.61 12.09 -25.32
C ALA A 432 23.25 12.52 -24.76
N ALA A 433 22.22 11.70 -24.94
CA ALA A 433 20.92 11.89 -24.29
C ALA A 433 21.02 11.70 -22.77
N PHE A 434 21.77 10.71 -22.30
CA PHE A 434 22.04 10.52 -20.87
C PHE A 434 22.67 11.78 -20.24
N GLU A 435 23.70 12.34 -20.86
CA GLU A 435 24.34 13.57 -20.37
C GLU A 435 23.40 14.79 -20.38
N ARG A 436 22.46 14.86 -21.32
CA ARG A 436 21.41 15.89 -21.31
C ARG A 436 20.43 15.67 -20.15
N ALA A 437 20.09 14.43 -19.83
CA ALA A 437 19.26 14.09 -18.67
C ALA A 437 19.95 14.44 -17.34
N GLU A 438 21.27 14.23 -17.21
CA GLU A 438 22.04 14.66 -16.02
C GLU A 438 22.00 16.18 -15.83
N ARG A 439 22.10 16.95 -16.91
CA ARG A 439 21.93 18.42 -16.85
C ARG A 439 20.54 18.84 -16.42
N MET A 440 19.50 18.16 -16.91
CA MET A 440 18.12 18.41 -16.47
C MET A 440 17.94 18.05 -14.99
N ARG A 441 18.47 16.92 -14.53
CA ARG A 441 18.44 16.50 -13.12
C ARG A 441 19.08 17.56 -12.23
N ALA A 442 20.27 18.02 -12.57
CA ALA A 442 20.95 19.09 -11.84
C ALA A 442 20.14 20.39 -11.82
N ALA A 443 19.50 20.76 -12.94
CA ALA A 443 18.64 21.94 -12.99
C ALA A 443 17.44 21.82 -12.03
N VAL A 444 16.78 20.66 -11.97
CA VAL A 444 15.68 20.39 -11.03
C VAL A 444 16.16 20.44 -9.58
N GLU A 445 17.34 19.88 -9.28
CA GLU A 445 17.95 19.95 -7.96
C GLU A 445 18.18 21.40 -7.50
N THR A 446 18.54 22.32 -8.40
CA THR A 446 18.73 23.74 -8.03
C THR A 446 17.44 24.47 -7.61
N VAL A 447 16.27 23.97 -8.00
CA VAL A 447 14.96 24.59 -7.70
C VAL A 447 14.19 23.84 -6.60
N GLY A 448 14.85 22.96 -5.86
CA GLY A 448 14.28 22.24 -4.72
C GLY A 448 14.22 20.71 -4.89
N GLY A 449 14.65 20.19 -6.04
CA GLY A 449 14.72 18.76 -6.31
C GLY A 449 13.37 18.10 -6.58
N PHE A 450 13.36 16.77 -6.51
CA PHE A 450 12.16 15.96 -6.71
C PHE A 450 11.41 15.76 -5.39
N GLY A 451 10.11 15.49 -5.48
CA GLY A 451 9.37 14.92 -4.34
C GLY A 451 9.96 13.56 -3.92
N LEU A 452 9.66 13.13 -2.69
CA LEU A 452 10.21 11.92 -2.06
C LEU A 452 10.15 10.67 -2.97
N HIS A 453 9.06 10.50 -3.72
CA HIS A 453 8.87 9.35 -4.60
C HIS A 453 9.51 9.55 -5.97
N GLY A 454 9.41 10.75 -6.55
CA GLY A 454 10.00 11.03 -7.87
C GLY A 454 11.51 10.76 -7.92
N SER A 455 12.23 11.00 -6.82
CA SER A 455 13.66 10.74 -6.74
C SER A 455 14.01 9.26 -6.87
N VAL A 456 13.22 8.33 -6.30
CA VAL A 456 13.55 6.90 -6.37
C VAL A 456 13.38 6.32 -7.77
N TYR A 457 12.40 6.78 -8.55
CA TYR A 457 12.26 6.37 -9.96
C TYR A 457 13.36 6.95 -10.83
N VAL A 458 13.68 8.23 -10.64
CA VAL A 458 14.77 8.88 -11.38
C VAL A 458 16.09 8.16 -11.09
N GLU A 459 16.39 7.83 -9.84
CA GLU A 459 17.65 7.17 -9.47
C GLU A 459 17.71 5.72 -9.98
N LEU A 460 16.61 4.96 -9.89
CA LEU A 460 16.51 3.62 -10.48
C LEU A 460 16.77 3.67 -12.00
N ALA A 461 16.09 4.56 -12.72
CA ALA A 461 16.23 4.68 -14.17
C ALA A 461 17.63 5.15 -14.59
N ARG A 462 18.23 6.07 -13.83
CA ARG A 462 19.60 6.56 -14.02
C ARG A 462 20.61 5.43 -13.85
N CYS A 463 20.51 4.65 -12.77
CA CYS A 463 21.39 3.51 -12.51
C CYS A 463 21.25 2.42 -13.59
N LYS A 464 20.02 2.14 -14.03
CA LYS A 464 19.76 1.24 -15.16
C LYS A 464 20.42 1.72 -16.45
N ALA A 465 20.30 3.01 -16.77
CA ALA A 465 20.92 3.58 -17.95
C ALA A 465 22.44 3.48 -17.91
N LEU A 466 23.05 3.76 -16.75
CA LEU A 466 24.49 3.56 -16.52
C LEU A 466 24.91 2.10 -16.73
N ALA A 467 24.12 1.14 -16.23
CA ALA A 467 24.40 -0.29 -16.40
C ALA A 467 24.40 -0.72 -17.87
N LEU A 468 23.57 -0.08 -18.70
CA LEU A 468 23.47 -0.36 -20.13
C LEU A 468 24.56 0.36 -20.95
N LEU A 469 24.84 1.62 -20.64
CA LEU A 469 25.80 2.44 -21.39
C LEU A 469 27.26 2.16 -21.01
N HIS A 470 27.50 1.84 -19.74
CA HIS A 470 28.83 1.76 -19.14
C HIS A 470 28.95 0.54 -18.20
N PRO A 471 28.83 -0.69 -18.73
CA PRO A 471 28.86 -1.91 -17.92
C PRO A 471 30.12 -2.01 -17.04
N ASP A 472 31.28 -1.60 -17.57
CA ASP A 472 32.57 -1.66 -16.85
C ASP A 472 32.73 -0.59 -15.74
N ARG A 473 31.78 0.36 -15.62
CA ARG A 473 31.84 1.48 -14.66
C ARG A 473 30.62 1.52 -13.75
N SER A 474 29.95 0.39 -13.56
CA SER A 474 28.66 0.30 -12.88
C SER A 474 28.75 -0.01 -11.37
N ALA A 475 29.93 0.09 -10.76
CA ALA A 475 30.11 -0.22 -9.34
C ALA A 475 29.31 0.72 -8.41
N SER A 476 29.27 2.02 -8.71
CA SER A 476 28.46 2.99 -7.97
C SER A 476 26.96 2.75 -8.18
N ALA A 477 26.55 2.49 -9.42
CA ALA A 477 25.17 2.15 -9.74
C ALA A 477 24.71 0.90 -8.98
N ARG A 478 25.54 -0.14 -8.87
CA ARG A 478 25.24 -1.34 -8.08
C ARG A 478 25.00 -1.03 -6.61
N ALA A 479 25.84 -0.19 -6.00
CA ALA A 479 25.68 0.19 -4.59
C ALA A 479 24.34 0.89 -4.37
N THR A 480 24.02 1.88 -5.18
CA THR A 480 22.74 2.61 -5.13
C THR A 480 21.53 1.70 -5.36
N LEU A 481 21.60 0.79 -6.34
CA LEU A 481 20.53 -0.19 -6.59
C LEU A 481 20.34 -1.16 -5.42
N SER A 482 21.43 -1.56 -4.75
CA SER A 482 21.37 -2.44 -3.57
C SER A 482 20.73 -1.73 -2.38
N GLU A 483 21.04 -0.45 -2.18
CA GLU A 483 20.40 0.39 -1.16
C GLU A 483 18.90 0.57 -1.46
N LEU A 484 18.54 0.89 -2.70
CA LEU A 484 17.14 1.01 -3.12
C LEU A 484 16.35 -0.28 -2.94
N ALA A 485 16.94 -1.45 -3.23
CA ALA A 485 16.29 -2.75 -3.01
C ALA A 485 15.93 -2.98 -1.52
N GLN A 486 16.74 -2.44 -0.62
CA GLN A 486 16.57 -2.55 0.83
C GLN A 486 15.74 -1.39 1.42
N ASP A 487 15.50 -0.31 0.67
CA ASP A 487 14.70 0.82 1.13
C ASP A 487 13.21 0.48 1.10
N PHE A 488 12.68 0.05 2.24
CA PHE A 488 11.27 -0.27 2.42
C PHE A 488 10.31 0.93 2.27
N ARG A 489 10.82 2.16 2.12
CA ARG A 489 10.00 3.35 1.78
C ARG A 489 9.78 3.49 0.28
N ALA A 490 10.58 2.81 -0.54
CA ALA A 490 10.38 2.79 -1.98
C ALA A 490 9.25 1.80 -2.34
N PRO A 491 8.46 2.09 -3.40
CA PRO A 491 7.45 1.16 -3.89
C PRO A 491 8.07 -0.20 -4.24
N GLU A 492 7.34 -1.29 -4.00
CA GLU A 492 7.90 -2.64 -4.15
C GLU A 492 8.39 -2.95 -5.56
N HIS A 493 7.69 -2.49 -6.59
CA HIS A 493 8.15 -2.64 -7.98
C HIS A 493 9.48 -1.91 -8.22
N VAL A 494 9.72 -0.74 -7.60
CA VAL A 494 11.01 -0.03 -7.65
C VAL A 494 12.10 -0.84 -6.95
N ARG A 495 11.81 -1.36 -5.75
CA ARG A 495 12.77 -2.15 -4.96
C ARG A 495 13.20 -3.44 -5.67
N TRP A 496 12.23 -4.19 -6.20
CA TRP A 496 12.52 -5.45 -6.88
C TRP A 496 13.15 -5.24 -8.26
N SER A 497 12.83 -4.14 -8.95
CA SER A 497 13.57 -3.69 -10.13
C SER A 497 15.01 -3.34 -9.80
N ALA A 498 15.24 -2.63 -8.68
CA ALA A 498 16.59 -2.30 -8.23
C ALA A 498 17.40 -3.56 -7.89
N ALA A 499 16.79 -4.53 -7.20
CA ALA A 499 17.41 -5.83 -6.92
C ALA A 499 17.80 -6.57 -8.20
N ARG A 500 16.89 -6.63 -9.19
CA ARG A 500 17.15 -7.23 -10.51
C ARG A 500 18.34 -6.56 -11.21
N TRP A 501 18.37 -5.23 -11.30
CA TRP A 501 19.46 -4.52 -11.98
C TRP A 501 20.80 -4.63 -11.25
N ALA A 502 20.79 -4.65 -9.91
CA ALA A 502 21.99 -4.94 -9.12
C ALA A 502 22.54 -6.34 -9.44
N LEU A 503 21.66 -7.36 -9.47
CA LEU A 503 22.02 -8.74 -9.85
C LEU A 503 22.60 -8.82 -11.27
N ARG A 504 22.03 -8.07 -12.23
CA ARG A 504 22.56 -8.00 -13.60
C ARG A 504 23.97 -7.41 -13.65
N ILE A 505 24.26 -6.35 -12.89
CA ILE A 505 25.60 -5.76 -12.80
C ILE A 505 26.59 -6.73 -12.13
N GLU A 506 26.17 -7.43 -11.07
CA GLU A 506 26.97 -8.46 -10.40
C GLU A 506 27.35 -9.59 -11.35
N ALA A 507 26.38 -10.09 -12.12
CA ALA A 507 26.60 -11.14 -13.10
C ALA A 507 27.66 -10.74 -14.15
N ASN A 508 27.70 -9.48 -14.57
CA ASN A 508 28.68 -8.98 -15.53
C ASN A 508 30.08 -8.79 -14.93
N SER A 509 30.17 -8.59 -13.60
CA SER A 509 31.42 -8.24 -12.91
C SER A 509 32.15 -9.44 -12.31
N CYS A 510 31.43 -10.49 -11.92
CA CYS A 510 31.98 -11.65 -11.21
C CYS A 510 31.86 -12.93 -12.07
N GLY A 511 33.01 -13.54 -12.40
CA GLY A 511 33.11 -14.72 -13.27
C GLY A 511 32.57 -16.04 -12.68
N GLU A 512 32.32 -16.13 -11.37
CA GLU A 512 31.66 -17.27 -10.72
C GLU A 512 30.76 -16.80 -9.55
N ALA A 513 29.60 -17.45 -9.42
CA ALA A 513 28.45 -17.01 -8.61
C ALA A 513 28.57 -17.44 -7.14
N ALA A 514 28.98 -16.51 -6.27
CA ALA A 514 28.54 -16.59 -4.87
C ALA A 514 27.01 -16.38 -4.83
N PRO A 515 26.25 -17.06 -3.94
CA PRO A 515 24.82 -16.82 -3.80
C PRO A 515 24.58 -15.36 -3.40
N SER A 516 23.95 -14.57 -4.28
CA SER A 516 23.64 -13.18 -3.98
C SER A 516 22.50 -13.13 -2.96
N PRO A 517 22.65 -12.43 -1.81
CA PRO A 517 21.55 -12.24 -0.86
C PRO A 517 20.32 -11.57 -1.49
N LEU A 518 20.52 -10.74 -2.53
CA LEU A 518 19.44 -10.12 -3.28
C LEU A 518 18.61 -11.14 -4.05
N TRP A 519 19.24 -12.18 -4.61
CA TRP A 519 18.54 -13.26 -5.30
C TRP A 519 17.63 -14.03 -4.33
N ALA A 520 18.18 -14.44 -3.18
CA ALA A 520 17.40 -15.16 -2.16
C ALA A 520 16.25 -14.29 -1.60
N ALA A 521 16.47 -12.99 -1.42
CA ALA A 521 15.42 -12.06 -1.00
C ALA A 521 14.30 -11.94 -2.05
N LEU A 522 14.67 -11.81 -3.33
CA LEU A 522 13.73 -11.73 -4.44
C LEU A 522 12.92 -13.02 -4.61
N GLU A 523 13.56 -14.19 -4.51
CA GLU A 523 12.88 -15.50 -4.52
C GLU A 523 11.93 -15.66 -3.34
N LYS A 524 12.36 -15.28 -2.13
CA LYS A 524 11.50 -15.32 -0.94
C LYS A 524 10.26 -14.43 -1.13
N ALA A 525 10.45 -13.22 -1.65
CA ALA A 525 9.37 -12.29 -1.93
C ALA A 525 8.42 -12.79 -3.04
N ALA A 526 8.94 -13.38 -4.12
CA ALA A 526 8.14 -13.95 -5.20
C ALA A 526 7.31 -15.19 -4.78
N ASN A 527 7.66 -15.82 -3.66
CA ASN A 527 6.99 -17.00 -3.11
C ASN A 527 6.15 -16.69 -1.84
N THR A 528 5.97 -15.41 -1.50
CA THR A 528 5.11 -15.02 -0.37
C THR A 528 3.63 -15.32 -0.64
N GLY A 529 2.87 -15.55 0.44
CA GLY A 529 1.41 -15.74 0.38
C GLY A 529 0.62 -14.46 0.11
N ASP A 530 1.28 -13.30 0.21
CA ASP A 530 0.71 -11.98 -0.09
C ASP A 530 0.75 -11.74 -1.62
N HIS A 531 -0.43 -11.66 -2.25
CA HIS A 531 -0.58 -11.58 -3.69
C HIS A 531 0.07 -10.32 -4.28
N GLN A 532 -0.04 -9.17 -3.62
CA GLN A 532 0.48 -7.88 -4.10
C GLN A 532 2.01 -7.90 -4.09
N ARG A 533 2.58 -8.32 -2.96
CA ARG A 533 4.03 -8.48 -2.81
C ARG A 533 4.64 -9.48 -3.77
N ARG A 534 3.89 -10.55 -4.00
CA ARG A 534 4.28 -11.62 -4.90
C ARG A 534 4.36 -11.15 -6.34
N HIS A 535 3.46 -10.31 -6.82
CA HIS A 535 3.40 -9.97 -8.25
C HIS A 535 4.66 -9.21 -8.71
N ALA A 536 4.98 -8.08 -8.08
CA ALA A 536 6.13 -7.26 -8.44
C ALA A 536 7.47 -8.02 -8.30
N ALA A 537 7.60 -8.83 -7.24
CA ALA A 537 8.76 -9.68 -7.04
C ALA A 537 8.85 -10.81 -8.07
N ALA A 538 7.73 -11.45 -8.42
CA ALA A 538 7.70 -12.54 -9.41
C ALA A 538 8.02 -12.05 -10.83
N VAL A 539 7.55 -10.85 -11.21
CA VAL A 539 7.92 -10.21 -12.48
C VAL A 539 9.42 -9.97 -12.52
N ASN A 540 9.99 -9.36 -11.48
CA ASN A 540 11.42 -9.07 -11.43
C ASN A 540 12.30 -10.31 -11.30
N LEU A 541 11.81 -11.39 -10.66
CA LEU A 541 12.48 -12.69 -10.65
C LEU A 541 12.50 -13.31 -12.05
N ALA A 542 11.38 -13.30 -12.76
CA ALA A 542 11.32 -13.79 -14.15
C ALA A 542 12.25 -12.99 -15.07
N LEU A 543 12.33 -11.67 -14.88
CA LEU A 543 13.28 -10.81 -15.59
C LEU A 543 14.74 -11.06 -15.19
N ALA A 544 15.04 -11.36 -13.93
CA ALA A 544 16.39 -11.72 -13.49
C ALA A 544 16.84 -13.06 -14.10
N HIS A 545 15.95 -14.04 -14.20
CA HIS A 545 16.17 -15.27 -14.97
C HIS A 545 16.41 -14.97 -16.46
N LEU A 546 15.64 -14.04 -17.03
CA LEU A 546 15.83 -13.62 -18.42
C LEU A 546 17.20 -12.96 -18.65
N ASP A 547 17.64 -12.09 -17.74
CA ASP A 547 18.97 -11.46 -17.80
C ASP A 547 20.08 -12.53 -17.75
N ALA A 548 19.95 -13.53 -16.87
CA ALA A 548 20.90 -14.65 -16.79
C ALA A 548 20.91 -15.50 -18.07
N ALA A 549 19.73 -15.76 -18.66
CA ALA A 549 19.62 -16.50 -19.91
C ALA A 549 20.26 -15.75 -21.08
N VAL A 550 20.03 -14.44 -21.19
CA VAL A 550 20.63 -13.57 -22.22
C VAL A 550 22.16 -13.50 -22.08
N ALA A 551 22.68 -13.61 -20.85
CA ALA A 551 24.12 -13.73 -20.59
C ALA A 551 24.70 -15.14 -20.91
N GLY A 552 23.93 -16.04 -21.53
CA GLY A 552 24.36 -17.37 -21.94
C GLY A 552 24.36 -18.41 -20.82
N ARG A 553 23.68 -18.14 -19.68
CA ARG A 553 23.71 -19.01 -18.49
C ARG A 553 22.48 -19.90 -18.32
N ALA A 554 21.43 -19.71 -19.13
CA ALA A 554 20.17 -20.44 -19.04
C ALA A 554 19.33 -20.33 -20.33
N ASP A 555 18.27 -21.14 -20.45
CA ASP A 555 17.24 -21.01 -21.50
C ASP A 555 16.27 -19.86 -21.18
N SER A 556 16.08 -18.94 -22.13
CA SER A 556 15.18 -17.79 -21.97
C SER A 556 13.69 -18.13 -22.10
N THR A 557 13.35 -19.30 -22.64
CA THR A 557 11.97 -19.66 -22.98
C THR A 557 11.05 -19.67 -21.75
N ALA A 558 11.47 -20.29 -20.66
CA ALA A 558 10.69 -20.37 -19.43
C ALA A 558 10.45 -18.98 -18.81
N ALA A 559 11.47 -18.10 -18.83
CA ALA A 559 11.36 -16.75 -18.30
C ALA A 559 10.39 -15.88 -19.11
N VAL A 560 10.45 -15.94 -20.44
CA VAL A 560 9.52 -15.21 -21.32
C VAL A 560 8.08 -15.72 -21.16
N LEU A 561 7.87 -17.04 -21.10
CA LEU A 561 6.55 -17.61 -20.85
C LEU A 561 6.01 -17.15 -19.49
N ARG A 562 6.85 -17.15 -18.45
CA ARG A 562 6.45 -16.67 -17.13
C ARG A 562 6.07 -15.19 -17.14
N LEU A 563 6.78 -14.35 -17.89
CA LEU A 563 6.42 -12.94 -18.06
C LEU A 563 5.11 -12.75 -18.82
N LYS A 564 4.81 -13.58 -19.83
CA LYS A 564 3.51 -13.54 -20.50
C LYS A 564 2.35 -13.93 -19.57
N GLU A 565 2.58 -14.83 -18.62
CA GLU A 565 1.57 -15.20 -17.63
C GLU A 565 1.32 -14.07 -16.63
N LEU A 566 2.38 -13.38 -16.21
CA LEU A 566 2.30 -12.31 -15.22
C LEU A 566 1.80 -11.00 -15.84
N GLU A 567 2.38 -10.58 -16.97
CA GLU A 567 2.09 -9.33 -17.65
C GLU A 567 1.95 -9.55 -19.17
N PRO A 568 0.81 -10.10 -19.63
CA PRO A 568 0.62 -10.48 -21.03
C PRO A 568 0.69 -9.28 -21.98
N GLY A 569 0.14 -8.13 -21.58
CA GLY A 569 0.04 -6.93 -22.41
C GLY A 569 1.41 -6.37 -22.78
N LEU A 570 2.10 -5.82 -21.77
CA LEU A 570 3.45 -5.28 -21.90
C LEU A 570 4.43 -6.25 -22.57
N THR A 571 4.45 -7.51 -22.12
CA THR A 571 5.35 -8.52 -22.68
C THR A 571 5.04 -8.78 -24.16
N THR A 572 3.77 -8.83 -24.55
CA THR A 572 3.37 -9.03 -25.95
C THR A 572 3.75 -7.84 -26.82
N HIS A 573 3.58 -6.60 -26.33
CA HIS A 573 4.04 -5.41 -27.06
C HIS A 573 5.54 -5.45 -27.35
N LEU A 574 6.34 -5.73 -26.32
CA LEU A 574 7.79 -5.81 -26.45
C LEU A 574 8.24 -6.95 -27.38
N LEU A 575 7.55 -8.10 -27.35
CA LEU A 575 7.85 -9.21 -28.25
C LEU A 575 7.44 -8.91 -29.69
N ASN A 576 6.33 -8.19 -29.91
CA ASN A 576 5.89 -7.81 -31.26
C ASN A 576 6.74 -6.69 -31.86
N ALA A 577 7.37 -5.87 -31.01
CA ALA A 577 8.27 -4.80 -31.43
C ALA A 577 9.56 -5.32 -32.10
N VAL A 578 9.91 -6.61 -31.92
CA VAL A 578 11.12 -7.21 -32.50
C VAL A 578 10.83 -8.57 -33.14
N GLY A 579 11.63 -8.93 -34.16
CA GLY A 579 11.59 -10.28 -34.74
C GLY A 579 12.05 -11.37 -33.76
N SER A 580 11.87 -12.64 -34.15
CA SER A 580 12.09 -13.81 -33.27
C SER A 580 13.53 -14.02 -32.78
N GLU A 581 14.55 -13.56 -33.53
CA GLU A 581 15.96 -13.90 -33.24
C GLU A 581 16.59 -13.11 -32.07
N SER A 582 15.94 -12.07 -31.55
CA SER A 582 16.47 -11.25 -30.43
C SER A 582 15.45 -10.89 -29.35
N ALA A 583 14.28 -11.54 -29.37
CA ALA A 583 13.13 -11.18 -28.56
C ALA A 583 13.41 -11.16 -27.05
N ALA A 584 14.15 -12.15 -26.53
CA ALA A 584 14.52 -12.23 -25.12
C ALA A 584 15.40 -11.06 -24.66
N GLY A 585 16.45 -10.74 -25.41
CA GLY A 585 17.36 -9.63 -25.11
C GLY A 585 16.66 -8.27 -25.20
N PHE A 586 15.74 -8.13 -26.15
CA PHE A 586 14.93 -6.91 -26.29
C PHE A 586 14.01 -6.73 -25.09
N VAL A 587 13.25 -7.75 -24.69
CA VAL A 587 12.38 -7.70 -23.49
C VAL A 587 13.22 -7.37 -22.26
N ALA A 588 14.33 -8.07 -22.02
CA ALA A 588 15.20 -7.84 -20.88
C ALA A 588 15.67 -6.37 -20.77
N THR A 589 15.96 -5.74 -21.90
CA THR A 589 16.49 -4.37 -21.93
C THR A 589 15.39 -3.31 -21.89
N ASN A 590 14.30 -3.53 -22.62
CA ASN A 590 13.23 -2.54 -22.84
C ASN A 590 12.14 -2.55 -21.76
N TYR A 591 12.05 -3.60 -20.95
CA TYR A 591 11.10 -3.66 -19.84
C TYR A 591 11.22 -2.41 -18.95
N PRO A 592 10.14 -1.69 -18.57
CA PRO A 592 10.22 -0.41 -17.87
C PRO A 592 10.84 -0.50 -16.47
N TYR A 593 10.08 -1.01 -15.50
CA TYR A 593 10.42 -1.14 -14.08
C TYR A 593 10.06 -2.53 -13.58
#